data_AF-A0A942DXA0-F1
#
_entry.id   AF-A0A942DXA0-F1
#
_cell.length_a   1.000
_cell.length_b   1.000
_cell.length_c   1.000
_cell.angle_alpha   90.00
_cell.angle_beta   90.00
_cell.angle_gamma   90.00
#
_symmetry.space_group_name_H-M   'P 1'
#
loop_
_entity.id
_entity.type
_entity.pdbx_description
1 polymer ?
#
loop_
_entity_poly.entity_id
_entity_poly.type
_entity_poly.pdbx_seq_one_letter_code
_entity_poly.pdbx_strand_id
1 'polypeptide(L)'
;MLKQVTAVALCVSSFVVASDSTKIAAKHLLASSQHYNVTYDANDVIKVNGQRVEHYDLDSSLRKPNALKDLFKSDRSKLEVSRIGAGYALKRHDQLKGGGLGGTTLGAYIGKFTVLFIGHGAILIASSLTGPAAPATFAALEGTFGLQIEAASQVGAIAGGIIGGVATGPV
;
A
#
# COMPACT_ATOMS: atom_id res chain seq x y z
N MET A 1 -14.28 -28.28 -14.80
CA MET A 1 -14.81 -27.14 -14.02
C MET A 1 -15.51 -27.55 -12.72
N LEU A 2 -16.16 -28.73 -12.64
CA LEU A 2 -16.86 -29.18 -11.42
C LEU A 2 -15.95 -29.41 -10.19
N LYS A 3 -14.71 -29.87 -10.37
CA LYS A 3 -13.76 -30.15 -9.28
C LYS A 3 -13.23 -28.90 -8.55
N GLN A 4 -13.28 -27.73 -9.18
CA GLN A 4 -12.81 -26.49 -8.56
C GLN A 4 -13.86 -25.89 -7.61
N VAL A 5 -15.14 -26.09 -7.88
CA VAL A 5 -16.23 -25.57 -7.04
C VAL A 5 -16.31 -26.31 -5.70
N THR A 6 -16.05 -27.62 -5.69
CA THR A 6 -16.09 -28.43 -4.46
C THR A 6 -14.97 -28.10 -3.47
N ALA A 7 -13.78 -27.72 -3.98
CA ALA A 7 -12.66 -27.29 -3.14
C ALA A 7 -12.95 -25.96 -2.44
N VAL A 8 -13.64 -25.03 -3.11
CA VAL A 8 -14.02 -23.73 -2.53
C VAL A 8 -15.04 -23.92 -1.40
N ALA A 9 -16.01 -24.82 -1.55
CA ALA A 9 -17.02 -25.07 -0.52
C ALA A 9 -16.46 -25.69 0.78
N LEU A 10 -15.48 -26.60 0.67
CA LEU A 10 -14.82 -27.22 1.83
C LEU A 10 -13.88 -26.26 2.59
N CYS A 11 -13.29 -25.28 1.90
CA CYS A 11 -12.53 -24.22 2.55
C CYS A 11 -13.44 -23.26 3.35
N VAL A 12 -14.64 -22.97 2.85
CA VAL A 12 -15.57 -22.03 3.50
C VAL A 12 -16.16 -22.61 4.79
N SER A 13 -16.51 -23.90 4.82
CA SER A 13 -17.06 -24.52 6.03
C SER A 13 -16.05 -24.62 7.18
N SER A 14 -14.76 -24.79 6.86
CA SER A 14 -13.66 -24.81 7.83
C SER A 14 -13.41 -23.42 8.47
N PHE A 15 -13.73 -22.34 7.75
CA PHE A 15 -13.63 -20.97 8.26
C PHE A 15 -14.73 -20.62 9.26
N VAL A 16 -15.91 -21.21 9.13
CA VAL A 16 -17.07 -20.88 9.98
C VAL A 16 -16.94 -21.48 11.37
N VAL A 17 -16.46 -22.73 11.50
CA VAL A 17 -16.34 -23.42 12.80
C VAL A 17 -15.18 -22.87 13.65
N ALA A 18 -14.13 -22.31 13.03
CA ALA A 18 -13.04 -21.62 13.73
C ALA A 18 -13.43 -20.22 14.26
N SER A 19 -14.55 -19.65 13.79
CA SER A 19 -14.99 -18.26 14.08
C SER A 19 -15.50 -18.07 15.52
N ASP A 20 -16.15 -19.07 16.11
CA ASP A 20 -16.81 -18.87 17.41
C ASP A 20 -15.89 -19.10 18.61
N SER A 21 -14.88 -19.98 18.50
CA SER A 21 -13.84 -20.15 19.54
C SER A 21 -12.81 -19.01 19.52
N THR A 22 -12.53 -18.43 18.34
CA THR A 22 -11.64 -17.27 18.20
C THR A 22 -12.26 -15.97 18.73
N LYS A 23 -13.59 -15.82 18.75
CA LYS A 23 -14.25 -14.61 19.29
C LYS A 23 -14.00 -14.37 20.79
N ILE A 24 -13.82 -15.43 21.59
CA ILE A 24 -13.56 -15.30 23.03
C ILE A 24 -12.08 -14.95 23.29
N ALA A 25 -11.15 -15.54 22.54
CA ALA A 25 -9.72 -15.21 22.63
C ALA A 25 -9.39 -13.83 22.04
N ALA A 26 -10.05 -13.44 20.94
CA ALA A 26 -9.87 -12.15 20.26
C ALA A 26 -10.32 -10.94 21.11
N LYS A 27 -11.21 -11.14 22.10
CA LYS A 27 -11.62 -10.07 23.01
C LYS A 27 -10.48 -9.50 23.86
N HIS A 28 -9.37 -10.23 24.02
CA HIS A 28 -8.25 -9.82 24.87
C HIS A 28 -6.90 -9.80 24.15
N LEU A 29 -6.84 -10.22 22.89
CA LEU A 29 -5.63 -10.34 22.08
C LEU A 29 -5.54 -9.16 21.10
N LEU A 30 -4.63 -8.22 21.36
CA LEU A 30 -4.35 -7.03 20.55
C LEU A 30 -3.56 -7.36 19.28
N ALA A 31 -2.55 -8.22 19.43
CA ALA A 31 -1.73 -8.74 18.35
C ALA A 31 -1.01 -10.00 18.86
N SER A 32 -1.01 -11.06 18.05
CA SER A 32 -0.21 -12.26 18.31
C SER A 32 0.76 -12.44 17.14
N SER A 33 2.05 -12.37 17.43
CA SER A 33 3.08 -12.90 16.55
C SER A 33 3.71 -14.11 17.22
N GLN A 34 4.50 -14.91 16.49
CA GLN A 34 5.22 -16.07 17.04
C GLN A 34 6.08 -15.74 18.29
N HIS A 35 6.38 -14.45 18.54
CA HIS A 35 7.24 -14.00 19.64
C HIS A 35 6.57 -13.09 20.68
N TYR A 36 5.45 -12.43 20.33
CA TYR A 36 4.81 -11.45 21.21
C TYR A 36 3.30 -11.62 21.23
N ASN A 37 2.77 -11.80 22.45
CA ASN A 37 1.35 -11.77 22.74
C ASN A 37 1.02 -10.44 23.43
N VAL A 38 0.37 -9.54 22.70
CA VAL A 38 -0.09 -8.26 23.23
C VAL A 38 -1.51 -8.44 23.73
N THR A 39 -1.75 -8.17 25.01
CA THR A 39 -3.08 -8.25 25.64
C THR A 39 -3.45 -6.95 26.34
N TYR A 40 -4.74 -6.72 26.54
CA TYR A 40 -5.22 -5.59 27.33
C TYR A 40 -6.17 -6.04 28.44
N ASP A 41 -6.07 -5.34 29.57
CA ASP A 41 -6.90 -5.56 30.75
C ASP A 41 -8.12 -4.62 30.77
N ALA A 42 -9.12 -4.92 31.60
CA ALA A 42 -10.31 -4.08 31.79
C ALA A 42 -9.99 -2.66 32.30
N ASN A 43 -8.79 -2.46 32.84
CA ASN A 43 -8.27 -1.17 33.30
C ASN A 43 -7.46 -0.41 32.23
N ASP A 44 -7.63 -0.73 30.93
CA ASP A 44 -6.86 -0.16 29.80
C ASP A 44 -5.33 -0.33 29.93
N VAL A 45 -4.89 -1.32 30.71
CA VAL A 45 -3.46 -1.64 30.87
C VAL A 45 -3.03 -2.60 29.77
N ILE A 46 -2.04 -2.19 28.98
CA ILE A 46 -1.47 -3.02 27.92
C ILE A 46 -0.35 -3.88 28.49
N LYS A 47 -0.37 -5.16 28.12
CA LYS A 47 0.63 -6.16 28.51
C LYS A 47 1.22 -6.81 27.26
N VAL A 48 2.53 -7.06 27.29
CA VAL A 48 3.23 -7.84 26.25
C VAL A 48 3.83 -9.06 26.94
N ASN A 49 3.44 -10.27 26.50
CA ASN A 49 3.83 -11.53 27.12
C ASN A 49 3.54 -11.58 28.63
N GLY A 50 2.46 -10.93 29.07
CA GLY A 50 2.06 -10.83 30.48
C GLY A 50 2.75 -9.73 31.28
N GLN A 51 3.79 -9.09 30.73
CA GLN A 51 4.49 -7.98 31.39
C GLN A 51 3.80 -6.65 31.05
N ARG A 52 3.54 -5.83 32.08
CA ARG A 52 2.93 -4.50 31.90
C ARG A 52 3.87 -3.61 31.08
N VAL A 53 3.31 -2.95 30.08
CA VAL A 53 4.00 -1.86 29.37
C VAL A 53 3.75 -0.56 30.10
N GLU A 54 4.82 0.16 30.39
CA GLU A 54 4.75 1.43 31.10
C GLU A 54 4.15 2.52 30.21
N HIS A 55 3.45 3.47 30.83
CA HIS A 55 2.70 4.48 30.09
C HIS A 55 3.60 5.36 29.20
N TYR A 56 4.85 5.56 29.61
CA TYR A 56 5.85 6.32 28.85
C TYR A 56 6.48 5.53 27.68
N ASP A 57 6.39 4.21 27.69
CA ASP A 57 6.87 3.33 26.61
C ASP A 57 5.79 3.07 25.54
N LEU A 58 4.58 3.57 25.78
CA LEU A 58 3.52 3.62 24.78
C LEU A 58 3.70 4.82 23.87
N ASP A 59 3.40 4.64 22.58
CA ASP A 59 3.20 5.74 21.64
C ASP A 59 2.17 6.73 22.19
N SER A 60 2.37 8.03 21.95
CA SER A 60 1.49 9.09 22.44
C SER A 60 0.05 8.92 21.94
N SER A 61 -0.14 8.31 20.76
CA SER A 61 -1.45 7.97 20.20
C SER A 61 -2.17 6.86 20.98
N LEU A 62 -1.43 5.97 21.65
CA LEU A 62 -1.95 4.85 22.46
C LEU A 62 -2.18 5.22 23.94
N ARG A 63 -1.65 6.36 24.39
CA ARG A 63 -1.81 6.86 25.77
C ARG A 63 -3.20 7.42 26.08
N LYS A 64 -4.00 7.72 25.05
CA LYS A 64 -5.32 8.33 25.23
C LYS A 64 -6.34 7.29 25.72
N PRO A 65 -7.26 7.67 26.62
CA PRO A 65 -8.38 6.80 26.98
C PRO A 65 -9.17 6.42 25.72
N ASN A 66 -9.54 5.15 25.59
CA ASN A 66 -10.17 4.54 24.41
C ASN A 66 -9.33 4.41 23.12
N ALA A 67 -8.04 4.80 23.12
CA ALA A 67 -7.19 4.68 21.92
C ALA A 67 -7.12 3.25 21.36
N LEU A 68 -7.20 2.25 22.23
CA LEU A 68 -7.23 0.83 21.85
C LEU A 68 -8.52 0.44 21.14
N LYS A 69 -9.67 0.94 21.59
CA LYS A 69 -10.96 0.71 20.91
C LYS A 69 -10.96 1.34 19.52
N ASP A 70 -10.35 2.52 19.38
CA ASP A 70 -10.22 3.20 18.08
C ASP A 70 -9.19 2.51 17.17
N LEU A 71 -8.15 1.92 17.74
CA LEU A 71 -7.22 1.05 17.02
C LEU A 71 -7.94 -0.18 16.43
N PHE A 72 -8.82 -0.82 17.21
CA PHE A 72 -9.59 -1.99 16.75
C PHE A 72 -10.72 -1.66 15.77
N LYS A 73 -11.28 -0.45 15.83
CA LYS A 73 -12.24 0.03 14.83
C LYS A 73 -11.58 0.36 13.49
N SER A 74 -10.26 0.56 13.51
CA SER A 74 -9.48 0.96 12.36
C SER A 74 -8.67 -0.23 11.85
N ASP A 75 -9.14 -0.89 10.78
CA ASP A 75 -8.36 -1.87 9.99
C ASP A 75 -7.05 -1.29 9.40
N ARG A 76 -6.74 -0.03 9.71
CA ARG A 76 -5.63 0.75 9.14
C ARG A 76 -4.47 0.91 10.10
N SER A 77 -4.49 0.32 11.29
CA SER A 77 -3.41 0.51 12.27
C SER A 77 -2.75 -0.82 12.63
N LYS A 78 -1.43 -0.86 12.49
CA LYS A 78 -0.58 -1.96 12.94
C LYS A 78 0.13 -1.57 14.23
N LEU A 79 0.35 -2.55 15.10
CA LEU A 79 1.16 -2.39 16.30
C LEU A 79 2.54 -3.00 16.06
N GLU A 80 3.58 -2.20 16.27
CA GLU A 80 4.95 -2.66 16.38
C GLU A 80 5.30 -2.82 17.86
N VAL A 81 5.85 -3.97 18.21
CA VAL A 81 6.37 -4.27 19.55
C VAL A 81 7.88 -4.26 19.46
N SER A 82 8.54 -3.41 20.24
CA SER A 82 9.99 -3.38 20.38
C SER A 82 10.40 -3.69 21.81
N ARG A 83 11.51 -4.40 22.00
CA ARG A 83 12.06 -4.70 23.33
C ARG A 83 13.10 -3.65 23.70
N ILE A 84 12.89 -2.97 24.82
CA ILE A 84 13.84 -1.96 25.35
C ILE A 84 14.38 -2.49 26.68
N GLY A 85 15.57 -3.09 26.65
CA GLY A 85 16.18 -3.72 27.81
C GLY A 85 15.30 -4.83 28.41
N ALA A 86 14.86 -4.63 29.66
CA ALA A 86 13.96 -5.54 30.37
C ALA A 86 12.47 -5.24 30.14
N GLY A 87 12.13 -4.16 29.42
CA GLY A 87 10.77 -3.73 29.13
C GLY A 87 10.40 -3.85 27.64
N TYR A 88 9.19 -3.39 27.32
CA TYR A 88 8.64 -3.37 25.96
C TYR A 88 8.12 -1.98 25.63
N ALA A 89 8.30 -1.55 24.40
CA ALA A 89 7.68 -0.37 23.82
C ALA A 89 6.72 -0.75 22.72
N LEU A 90 5.61 -0.02 22.64
CA LEU A 90 4.55 -0.22 21.66
C LEU A 90 4.43 1.02 20.78
N LYS A 91 4.62 0.82 19.49
CA LYS A 91 4.48 1.87 18.48
C LYS A 91 3.30 1.55 17.57
N ARG A 92 2.45 2.55 17.34
CA ARG A 92 1.36 2.44 16.36
C ARG A 92 1.87 2.92 15.00
N HIS A 93 1.63 2.11 13.98
CA HIS A 93 1.83 2.49 12.58
C HIS A 93 0.48 2.59 11.90
N ASP A 94 0.13 3.79 11.44
CA ASP A 94 -0.99 3.95 10.55
C ASP A 94 -0.58 3.53 9.13
N GLN A 95 -1.28 2.56 8.58
CA GLN A 95 -1.18 2.19 7.19
C GLN A 95 -1.93 3.24 6.37
N LEU A 96 -1.18 3.95 5.52
CA LEU A 96 -1.78 4.70 4.42
C LEU A 96 -2.60 3.72 3.60
N LYS A 97 -3.87 4.03 3.39
CA LYS A 97 -4.69 3.18 2.53
C LYS A 97 -4.10 3.27 1.12
N GLY A 98 -3.83 2.11 0.51
CA GLY A 98 -3.28 2.02 -0.84
C GLY A 98 -4.15 2.77 -1.84
N GLY A 99 -3.50 3.29 -2.88
CA GLY A 99 -4.18 4.00 -3.96
C GLY A 99 -5.14 3.10 -4.74
N GLY A 100 -6.22 3.69 -5.24
CA GLY A 100 -7.23 3.00 -6.03
C GLY A 100 -6.67 2.52 -7.36
N LEU A 101 -7.14 1.35 -7.80
CA LEU A 101 -6.77 0.80 -9.11
C LEU A 101 -7.16 1.75 -10.26
N GLY A 102 -8.27 2.47 -10.12
CA GLY A 102 -8.73 3.46 -11.10
C GLY A 102 -7.75 4.63 -11.26
N GLY A 103 -7.32 5.25 -10.17
CA GLY A 103 -6.35 6.34 -10.21
C GLY A 103 -4.98 5.90 -10.67
N THR A 104 -4.56 4.70 -10.28
CA THR A 104 -3.29 4.12 -10.72
C THR A 104 -3.29 3.91 -12.24
N THR A 105 -4.38 3.37 -12.78
CA THR A 105 -4.51 3.12 -14.23
C THR A 105 -4.56 4.43 -15.02
N LEU A 106 -5.40 5.38 -14.59
CA LEU A 106 -5.53 6.67 -15.26
C LEU A 106 -4.23 7.47 -15.21
N GLY A 107 -3.59 7.51 -14.03
CA GLY A 107 -2.31 8.16 -13.84
C GLY A 107 -1.21 7.57 -14.73
N ALA A 108 -1.20 6.25 -14.89
CA ALA A 108 -0.24 5.59 -15.78
C ALA A 108 -0.43 5.96 -17.25
N TYR A 109 -1.68 6.02 -17.72
CA TYR A 109 -1.97 6.46 -19.09
C TYR A 109 -1.55 7.92 -19.32
N ILE A 110 -1.92 8.82 -18.41
CA ILE A 110 -1.54 10.24 -18.51
C ILE A 110 -0.02 10.37 -18.56
N GLY A 111 0.70 9.76 -17.60
CA GLY A 111 2.16 9.80 -17.55
C GLY A 111 2.83 9.26 -18.81
N LYS A 112 2.34 8.13 -19.34
CA LYS A 112 2.85 7.55 -20.59
C LYS A 112 2.66 8.50 -21.78
N PHE A 113 1.44 8.96 -22.00
CA PHE A 113 1.11 9.78 -23.16
C PHE A 113 1.74 11.16 -23.10
N THR A 114 1.93 11.74 -21.91
CA THR A 114 2.66 13.00 -21.76
C THR A 114 4.10 12.86 -22.27
N VAL A 115 4.81 11.79 -21.90
CA VAL A 115 6.20 11.58 -22.35
C VAL A 115 6.26 11.31 -23.85
N LEU A 116 5.36 10.46 -24.38
CA LEU A 116 5.27 10.20 -25.82
C LEU A 116 5.00 11.49 -26.61
N PHE A 117 4.04 12.29 -26.17
CA PHE A 117 3.66 13.52 -26.84
C PHE A 117 4.80 14.55 -26.85
N ILE A 118 5.51 14.70 -25.72
CA ILE A 118 6.66 15.60 -25.64
C ILE A 118 7.81 15.09 -26.51
N GLY A 119 8.12 13.80 -26.46
CA GLY A 119 9.22 13.19 -27.23
C GLY A 119 9.00 13.28 -28.74
N HIS A 120 7.91 12.70 -29.23
CA HIS A 120 7.58 12.73 -30.67
C HIS A 120 7.24 14.16 -31.15
N GLY A 121 6.63 14.98 -30.29
CA GLY A 121 6.38 16.39 -30.59
C GLY A 121 7.66 17.19 -30.80
N ALA A 122 8.69 16.96 -29.97
CA ALA A 122 10.00 17.59 -30.14
C ALA A 122 10.67 17.17 -31.46
N ILE A 123 10.57 15.88 -31.84
CA ILE A 123 11.06 15.39 -33.12
C ILE A 123 10.35 16.09 -34.28
N LEU A 124 9.02 16.20 -34.23
CA LEU A 124 8.22 16.85 -35.27
C LEU A 124 8.59 18.33 -35.42
N ILE A 125 8.73 19.06 -34.31
CA ILE A 125 9.17 20.46 -34.31
C ILE A 125 10.56 20.57 -34.92
N ALA A 126 11.55 19.82 -34.43
CA ALA A 126 12.92 19.86 -34.93
C ALA A 126 12.98 19.53 -36.44
N SER A 127 12.20 18.55 -36.88
CA SER A 127 12.13 18.15 -38.28
C SER A 127 11.51 19.23 -39.16
N SER A 128 10.43 19.89 -38.70
CA SER A 128 9.78 20.97 -39.43
C SER A 128 10.70 22.17 -39.71
N LEU A 129 11.71 22.39 -38.85
CA LEU A 129 12.69 23.46 -39.01
C LEU A 129 13.73 23.17 -40.10
N THR A 130 13.73 21.96 -40.68
CA THR A 130 14.66 21.57 -41.77
C THR A 130 14.08 21.75 -43.18
N GLY A 131 12.87 22.33 -43.29
CA GLY A 131 12.26 22.65 -44.59
C GLY A 131 11.97 21.40 -45.43
N PRO A 132 12.35 21.33 -46.72
CA PRO A 132 12.08 20.17 -47.58
C PRO A 132 12.70 18.86 -47.08
N ALA A 133 13.74 18.92 -46.25
CA ALA A 133 14.36 17.75 -45.63
C ALA A 133 13.57 17.19 -44.43
N ALA A 134 12.48 17.84 -44.01
CA ALA A 134 11.70 17.47 -42.83
C ALA A 134 11.33 15.98 -42.74
N PRO A 135 10.88 15.30 -43.82
CA PRO A 135 10.55 13.87 -43.73
C PRO A 135 11.78 13.00 -43.44
N ALA A 136 12.94 13.33 -44.02
CA ALA A 136 14.18 12.60 -43.80
C ALA A 136 14.73 12.84 -42.40
N THR A 137 14.69 14.09 -41.93
CA THR A 137 15.06 14.45 -40.55
C THR A 137 14.17 13.75 -39.54
N PHE A 138 12.85 13.70 -39.79
CA PHE A 138 11.89 13.00 -38.93
C PHE A 138 12.22 11.51 -38.82
N ALA A 139 12.40 10.82 -39.95
CA ALA A 139 12.73 9.40 -39.95
C ALA A 139 14.07 9.10 -39.25
N ALA A 140 15.07 9.96 -39.44
CA ALA A 140 16.37 9.81 -38.78
C ALA A 140 16.28 10.01 -37.26
N LEU A 141 15.54 11.03 -36.81
CA LEU A 141 15.33 11.31 -35.39
C LEU A 141 14.46 10.24 -34.72
N GLU A 142 13.38 9.78 -35.35
CA GLU A 142 12.56 8.67 -34.87
C GLU A 142 13.38 7.38 -34.77
N GLY A 143 14.20 7.06 -35.77
CA GLY A 143 15.08 5.90 -35.74
C GLY A 143 16.15 5.97 -34.63
N THR A 144 16.57 7.18 -34.25
CA THR A 144 17.62 7.40 -33.23
C THR A 144 17.06 7.44 -31.82
N PHE A 145 15.90 8.08 -31.62
CA PHE A 145 15.36 8.41 -30.31
C PHE A 145 14.04 7.69 -29.96
N GLY A 146 13.37 7.07 -30.93
CA GLY A 146 12.05 6.47 -30.73
C GLY A 146 12.04 5.40 -29.63
N LEU A 147 13.08 4.54 -29.58
CA LEU A 147 13.20 3.51 -28.54
C LEU A 147 13.41 4.11 -27.15
N GLN A 148 14.19 5.19 -27.05
CA GLN A 148 14.48 5.88 -25.80
C GLN A 148 13.24 6.64 -25.31
N ILE A 149 12.47 7.24 -26.22
CA ILE A 149 11.19 7.88 -25.91
C ILE A 149 10.19 6.84 -25.39
N GLU A 150 10.07 5.67 -26.03
CA GLU A 150 9.19 4.60 -25.55
C GLU A 150 9.63 4.11 -24.16
N ALA A 151 10.93 3.87 -23.97
CA ALA A 151 11.47 3.47 -22.67
C ALA A 151 11.20 4.53 -21.58
N ALA A 152 11.42 5.81 -21.88
CA ALA A 152 11.12 6.91 -20.97
C ALA A 152 9.62 7.00 -20.67
N SER A 153 8.75 6.70 -21.64
CA SER A 153 7.30 6.72 -21.44
C SER A 153 6.81 5.66 -20.44
N GLN A 154 7.51 4.52 -20.34
CA GLN A 154 7.21 3.49 -19.33
C GLN A 154 7.55 3.98 -17.92
N VAL A 155 8.65 4.73 -17.76
CA VAL A 155 8.98 5.40 -16.49
C VAL A 155 7.93 6.45 -16.16
N GLY A 156 7.50 7.23 -17.16
CA GLY A 156 6.38 8.17 -17.04
C GLY A 156 5.08 7.50 -16.59
N ALA A 157 4.78 6.31 -17.12
CA ALA A 157 3.61 5.52 -16.74
C ALA A 157 3.68 5.07 -15.27
N ILE A 158 4.84 4.60 -14.82
CA ILE A 158 5.03 4.19 -13.42
C ILE A 158 4.86 5.39 -12.49
N ALA A 159 5.54 6.50 -12.79
CA ALA A 159 5.46 7.72 -11.98
C ALA A 159 4.04 8.28 -11.93
N GLY A 160 3.39 8.38 -13.09
CA GLY A 160 2.00 8.83 -13.20
C GLY A 160 1.03 7.90 -12.47
N GLY A 161 1.23 6.58 -12.55
CA GLY A 161 0.40 5.61 -11.84
C GLY A 161 0.53 5.70 -10.33
N ILE A 162 1.74 5.88 -9.81
CA ILE A 162 1.96 6.10 -8.37
C ILE A 162 1.24 7.38 -7.92
N ILE A 163 1.44 8.48 -8.63
CA ILE A 163 0.81 9.78 -8.30
C ILE A 163 -0.71 9.67 -8.37
N GLY A 164 -1.24 9.09 -9.46
CA GLY A 164 -2.67 8.92 -9.66
C GLY A 164 -3.31 8.00 -8.61
N GLY A 165 -2.65 6.90 -8.27
CA GLY A 165 -3.08 6.00 -7.21
C GLY A 165 -3.17 6.72 -5.87
N VAL A 166 -2.10 7.41 -5.47
CA VAL A 166 -2.06 8.21 -4.23
C VAL A 166 -3.16 9.28 -4.23
N ALA A 167 -3.36 9.99 -5.34
CA ALA A 167 -4.32 11.09 -5.45
C ALA A 167 -5.78 10.63 -5.36
N THR A 168 -6.13 9.49 -5.98
CA THR A 168 -7.50 8.95 -5.85
C THR A 168 -7.76 8.33 -4.49
N GLY A 169 -6.69 8.11 -3.71
CA GLY A 169 -6.76 7.46 -2.45
C GLY A 169 -7.44 6.09 -2.57
N PRO A 170 -8.01 5.60 -1.48
CA PRO A 170 -8.50 4.24 -1.37
C PRO A 170 -9.98 4.12 -1.72
N VAL A 171 -10.26 3.40 -2.79
CA VAL A 171 -11.62 3.06 -3.23
C VAL A 171 -12.03 1.71 -2.63
#